data_AF-A0A534A249-F1
#
_entry.id   AF-A0A534A249-F1
#
_cell.length_a   1.000
_cell.length_b   1.000
_cell.length_c   1.000
_cell.angle_alpha   90.00
_cell.angle_beta   90.00
_cell.angle_gamma   90.00
#
_symmetry.space_group_name_H-M   'P 1'
#
loop_
_entity.id
_entity.type
_entity.pdbx_description
1 polymer ?
#
loop_
_entity_poly.entity_id
_entity_poly.type
_entity_poly.pdbx_seq_one_letter_code
_entity_poly.pdbx_strand_id
1 'polypeptide(L)'
;MSRSPRSRANAHRPLACGRAQARGFTLIELMVGLLISLICTLAMMAAFAGFEGQKRTTTSGNDAQQNGSYSLFQLERQIRSAGSGLTQGNRYNLWGCAITAYSASTQRLPLGSSVTLPAPFDSWPAATRAVP
;
A
#
# COMPACT_ATOMS: atom_id res chain seq x y z
N MET A 1 -58.08 68.17 -22.45
CA MET A 1 -58.12 66.68 -22.51
C MET A 1 -56.96 66.14 -21.70
N SER A 2 -56.97 65.00 -21.02
CA SER A 2 -58.01 64.09 -20.52
C SER A 2 -57.22 63.13 -19.61
N ARG A 3 -57.90 62.63 -18.59
CA ARG A 3 -57.39 61.81 -17.48
C ARG A 3 -56.67 60.54 -17.96
N SER A 4 -55.66 60.08 -17.22
CA SER A 4 -55.86 58.94 -16.30
C SER A 4 -54.53 58.41 -15.70
N PRO A 5 -54.52 58.08 -14.41
CA PRO A 5 -53.49 57.24 -13.81
C PRO A 5 -53.91 55.77 -13.91
N ARG A 6 -53.03 54.88 -14.40
CA ARG A 6 -53.24 53.44 -14.26
C ARG A 6 -52.64 52.97 -12.94
N SER A 7 -53.48 53.07 -11.90
CA SER A 7 -53.37 52.28 -10.67
C SER A 7 -53.38 50.80 -11.04
N ARG A 8 -52.23 50.12 -10.90
CA ARG A 8 -52.16 48.66 -10.97
C ARG A 8 -52.59 48.12 -9.61
N ALA A 9 -53.85 47.74 -9.51
CA ALA A 9 -54.37 46.96 -8.41
C ALA A 9 -53.59 45.64 -8.33
N ASN A 10 -52.87 45.43 -7.23
CA ASN A 10 -52.22 44.18 -6.90
C ASN A 10 -53.30 43.20 -6.44
N ALA A 11 -53.81 42.40 -7.38
CA ALA A 11 -54.78 41.36 -7.08
C ALA A 11 -54.05 40.20 -6.38
N HIS A 12 -54.06 40.23 -5.05
CA HIS A 12 -53.74 39.06 -4.23
C HIS A 12 -54.77 37.97 -4.53
N ARG A 13 -54.42 37.06 -5.45
CA ARG A 13 -55.19 35.84 -5.69
C ARG A 13 -55.21 35.07 -4.37
N PRO A 14 -56.38 34.83 -3.74
CA PRO A 14 -56.42 33.91 -2.63
C PRO A 14 -56.00 32.55 -3.19
N LEU A 15 -54.89 32.02 -2.66
CA LEU A 15 -54.57 30.61 -2.83
C LEU A 15 -55.74 29.86 -2.19
N ALA A 16 -56.67 29.39 -3.01
CA ALA A 16 -57.71 28.49 -2.56
C ALA A 16 -57.01 27.27 -1.98
N CYS A 17 -57.02 27.17 -0.65
CA CYS A 17 -56.66 25.96 0.05
C CYS A 17 -57.74 24.94 -0.33
N GLY A 18 -57.49 24.21 -1.41
CA GLY A 18 -58.25 23.01 -1.73
C GLY A 18 -58.16 22.12 -0.50
N ARG A 19 -59.28 21.90 0.19
CA ARG A 19 -59.39 20.87 1.21
C ARG A 19 -59.00 19.57 0.52
N ALA A 20 -57.75 19.15 0.71
CA ALA A 20 -57.36 17.81 0.36
C ALA A 20 -58.19 16.90 1.26
N GLN A 21 -59.22 16.28 0.69
CA GLN A 21 -59.96 15.23 1.37
C GLN A 21 -58.93 14.18 1.81
N ALA A 22 -58.68 14.09 3.12
CA ALA A 22 -57.79 13.07 3.67
C ALA A 22 -58.45 11.70 3.46
N ARG A 23 -57.94 10.96 2.48
CA ARG A 23 -58.26 9.55 2.29
C ARG A 23 -57.39 8.77 3.27
N GLY A 24 -58.00 7.98 4.15
CA GLY A 24 -57.26 7.08 5.04
C GLY A 24 -56.50 6.02 4.22
N PHE A 25 -55.35 5.59 4.73
CA PHE A 25 -54.58 4.50 4.11
C PHE A 25 -55.17 3.16 4.48
N THR A 26 -55.14 2.23 3.54
CA THR A 26 -55.51 0.85 3.83
C THR A 26 -54.41 0.18 4.67
N LEU A 27 -54.78 -0.76 5.55
CA LEU A 27 -53.80 -1.51 6.38
C LEU A 27 -52.76 -2.22 5.50
N ILE A 28 -53.21 -2.75 4.36
CA ILE A 28 -52.35 -3.42 3.38
C ILE A 28 -51.32 -2.46 2.73
N GLU A 29 -51.70 -1.21 2.42
CA GLU A 29 -50.76 -0.22 1.89
C GLU A 29 -49.63 0.07 2.89
N LEU A 30 -49.95 0.19 4.18
CA LEU A 30 -48.91 0.40 5.18
C LEU A 30 -48.01 -0.82 5.36
N MET A 31 -48.58 -2.03 5.37
CA MET A 31 -47.77 -3.25 5.49
C MET A 31 -46.79 -3.39 4.33
N VAL A 32 -47.26 -3.13 3.09
CA VAL A 32 -46.41 -3.17 1.90
C VAL A 32 -45.36 -2.05 1.94
N GLY A 33 -45.74 -0.83 2.33
CA GLY A 33 -44.79 0.29 2.43
C GLY A 33 -43.67 0.04 3.44
N LEU A 34 -44.01 -0.49 4.62
CA LEU A 34 -43.04 -0.86 5.65
C LEU A 34 -42.13 -1.99 5.16
N LEU A 35 -42.70 -3.02 4.53
CA LEU A 35 -41.93 -4.14 3.98
C LEU A 35 -40.93 -3.68 2.91
N ILE A 36 -41.35 -2.83 1.97
CA ILE A 36 -40.46 -2.30 0.93
C ILE A 36 -39.35 -1.45 1.54
N SER A 37 -39.68 -0.59 2.52
CA SER A 37 -38.65 0.24 3.17
C SER A 37 -37.62 -0.59 3.95
N LEU A 38 -38.04 -1.67 4.59
CA LEU A 38 -37.13 -2.59 5.29
C LEU A 38 -36.20 -3.32 4.30
N ILE A 39 -36.74 -3.80 3.18
CA ILE A 39 -35.93 -4.46 2.14
C ILE A 39 -34.93 -3.46 1.53
N CYS A 40 -35.37 -2.23 1.26
CA CYS A 40 -34.51 -1.19 0.69
C CYS A 40 -33.35 -0.83 1.62
N THR A 41 -33.61 -0.65 2.91
CA THR A 41 -32.55 -0.36 3.90
C THR A 41 -31.54 -1.50 4.03
N LEU A 42 -32.01 -2.76 4.02
CA LEU A 42 -31.14 -3.93 4.00
C LEU A 42 -30.27 -3.99 2.74
N ALA A 43 -30.84 -3.74 1.57
CA ALA A 43 -30.10 -3.71 0.31
C ALA A 43 -29.00 -2.63 0.33
N MET A 44 -29.31 -1.44 0.84
CA MET A 44 -28.34 -0.36 1.01
C MET A 44 -27.21 -0.74 1.96
N MET A 45 -27.53 -1.32 3.13
CA MET A 45 -26.52 -1.79 4.09
C MET A 45 -25.64 -2.89 3.52
N ALA A 46 -26.19 -3.84 2.76
CA ALA A 46 -25.42 -4.89 2.12
C ALA A 46 -24.40 -4.33 1.12
N ALA A 47 -24.81 -3.36 0.29
CA ALA A 47 -23.90 -2.67 -0.62
C ALA A 47 -22.77 -1.95 0.14
N PHE A 48 -23.11 -1.17 1.19
CA PHE A 48 -22.11 -0.49 2.02
C PHE A 48 -21.14 -1.46 2.71
N ALA A 49 -21.62 -2.60 3.21
CA ALA A 49 -20.78 -3.62 3.82
C ALA A 49 -19.76 -4.17 2.81
N GLY A 50 -20.17 -4.41 1.55
CA GLY A 50 -19.27 -4.79 0.47
C GLY A 50 -18.22 -3.71 0.16
N PHE A 51 -18.63 -2.44 0.07
CA PHE A 51 -17.71 -1.33 -0.17
C PHE A 51 -16.70 -1.12 0.96
N GLU A 52 -17.12 -1.24 2.22
CA GLU A 52 -16.20 -1.17 3.37
C GLU A 52 -15.23 -2.34 3.41
N GLY A 53 -15.69 -3.55 3.04
CA GLY A 53 -14.81 -4.70 2.85
C GLY A 53 -13.74 -4.42 1.78
N GLN A 54 -14.16 -3.94 0.62
CA GLN A 54 -13.25 -3.60 -0.48
C GLN A 54 -12.29 -2.46 -0.10
N LYS A 55 -12.75 -1.44 0.63
CA LYS A 55 -11.90 -0.35 1.15
C LYS A 55 -10.78 -0.92 2.01
N ARG A 56 -11.08 -1.81 2.97
CA ARG A 56 -10.07 -2.44 3.83
C ARG A 56 -9.07 -3.26 3.04
N THR A 57 -9.53 -4.04 2.05
CA THR A 57 -8.64 -4.83 1.19
C THR A 57 -7.73 -3.94 0.34
N THR A 58 -8.27 -2.88 -0.27
CA THR A 58 -7.47 -1.95 -1.08
C THR A 58 -6.46 -1.18 -0.23
N THR A 59 -6.87 -0.65 0.94
CA THR A 59 -5.95 0.05 1.85
C THR A 59 -4.85 -0.87 2.36
N SER A 60 -5.19 -2.08 2.84
CA SER A 60 -4.17 -3.04 3.28
C SER A 60 -3.24 -3.47 2.14
N GLY A 61 -3.76 -3.64 0.92
CA GLY A 61 -2.95 -3.91 -0.27
C GLY A 61 -2.02 -2.75 -0.64
N ASN A 62 -2.45 -1.50 -0.44
CA ASN A 62 -1.62 -0.32 -0.65
C ASN A 62 -0.50 -0.22 0.40
N ASP A 63 -0.81 -0.44 1.67
CA ASP A 63 0.18 -0.43 2.76
C ASP A 63 1.23 -1.53 2.57
N ALA A 64 0.82 -2.72 2.11
CA ALA A 64 1.74 -3.81 1.79
C ALA A 64 2.69 -3.45 0.65
N GLN A 65 2.20 -2.82 -0.42
CA GLN A 65 3.03 -2.35 -1.54
C GLN A 65 4.03 -1.27 -1.09
N GLN A 66 3.56 -0.31 -0.29
CA GLN A 66 4.40 0.75 0.23
C GLN A 66 5.52 0.20 1.13
N ASN A 67 5.19 -0.71 2.05
CA ASN A 67 6.17 -1.34 2.91
C ASN A 67 7.14 -2.27 2.13
N GLY A 68 6.64 -2.95 1.10
CA GLY A 68 7.47 -3.77 0.20
C GLY A 68 8.50 -2.93 -0.55
N SER A 69 8.07 -1.83 -1.17
CA SER A 69 8.97 -0.90 -1.88
C SER A 69 10.01 -0.27 -0.95
N TYR A 70 9.61 0.12 0.27
CA TYR A 70 10.53 0.64 1.28
C TYR A 70 11.58 -0.39 1.71
N SER A 71 11.16 -1.64 1.93
CA SER A 71 12.06 -2.73 2.29
C SER A 71 13.10 -2.99 1.19
N LEU A 72 12.67 -3.02 -0.08
CA LEU A 72 13.57 -3.17 -1.22
C LEU A 72 14.55 -2.00 -1.33
N PHE A 73 14.09 -0.76 -1.14
CA PHE A 73 14.97 0.41 -1.13
C PHE A 73 16.08 0.29 -0.08
N GLN A 74 15.75 -0.18 1.12
CA GLN A 74 16.75 -0.38 2.18
C GLN A 74 17.74 -1.49 1.82
N LEU A 75 17.26 -2.58 1.21
CA LEU A 75 18.13 -3.65 0.71
C LEU A 75 19.09 -3.14 -0.37
N GLU A 76 18.58 -2.41 -1.36
CA GLU A 76 19.41 -1.82 -2.42
C GLU A 76 20.48 -0.88 -1.85
N ARG A 77 20.12 -0.07 -0.87
CA ARG A 77 21.05 0.81 -0.17
C ARG A 77 22.15 0.03 0.55
N GLN A 78 21.81 -1.06 1.24
CA GLN A 78 22.78 -1.92 1.90
C GLN A 78 23.70 -2.61 0.89
N ILE A 79 23.14 -3.21 -0.16
CA ILE A 79 23.87 -3.90 -1.24
C ILE A 79 24.86 -2.95 -1.91
N ARG A 80 24.46 -1.70 -2.19
CA ARG A 80 25.34 -0.69 -2.77
C ARG A 80 26.56 -0.39 -1.90
N SER A 81 26.43 -0.52 -0.58
CA SER A 81 27.52 -0.25 0.38
C SER A 81 28.29 -1.50 0.84
N ALA A 82 27.80 -2.72 0.55
CA ALA A 82 28.35 -3.97 1.07
C ALA A 82 29.82 -4.24 0.68
N GLY A 83 30.32 -3.60 -0.38
CA GLY A 83 31.73 -3.68 -0.80
C GLY A 83 32.61 -2.48 -0.39
N SER A 84 32.03 -1.42 0.19
CA SER A 84 32.76 -0.17 0.46
C SER A 84 33.85 -0.29 1.54
N GLY A 85 33.71 -1.25 2.46
CA GLY A 85 34.72 -1.53 3.48
C GLY A 85 35.99 -2.19 2.92
N LEU A 86 35.87 -2.90 1.80
CA LEU A 86 36.99 -3.58 1.14
C LEU A 86 37.89 -2.58 0.40
N THR A 87 37.32 -1.48 -0.13
CA THR A 87 38.07 -0.47 -0.92
C THR A 87 38.79 0.57 -0.06
N GLN A 88 38.34 0.82 1.18
CA GLN A 88 39.01 1.75 2.10
C GLN A 88 40.32 1.20 2.67
N GLY A 89 40.52 -0.13 2.66
CA GLY A 89 41.74 -0.75 3.15
C GLY A 89 43.02 -0.34 2.40
N ASN A 90 42.92 0.13 1.16
CA ASN A 90 44.06 0.59 0.34
C ASN A 90 44.78 1.79 0.98
N ARG A 91 44.01 2.77 1.47
CA ARG A 91 44.56 4.00 2.07
C ARG A 91 45.10 3.79 3.49
N TYR A 92 44.69 2.72 4.16
CA TYR A 92 45.06 2.40 5.54
C TYR A 92 45.97 1.15 5.67
N ASN A 93 46.55 0.64 4.56
CA ASN A 93 47.39 -0.59 4.54
C ASN A 93 46.73 -1.85 5.14
N LEU A 94 45.38 -1.93 5.10
CA LEU A 94 44.63 -3.08 5.61
C LEU A 94 44.64 -4.27 4.62
N TRP A 95 45.17 -4.08 3.41
CA TRP A 95 45.26 -5.05 2.30
C TRP A 95 46.43 -6.04 2.47
N GLY A 96 46.54 -6.64 3.65
CA GLY A 96 47.76 -7.35 4.04
C GLY A 96 47.56 -8.77 4.58
N CYS A 97 46.43 -9.09 5.20
CA CYS A 97 46.30 -10.36 5.90
C CYS A 97 45.67 -11.44 5.01
N ALA A 98 46.25 -12.64 5.03
CA ALA A 98 45.62 -13.82 4.41
C ALA A 98 44.30 -14.11 5.10
N ILE A 99 43.26 -14.44 4.32
CA ILE A 99 41.98 -14.86 4.88
C ILE A 99 42.20 -16.18 5.60
N THR A 100 41.96 -16.20 6.92
CA THR A 100 41.95 -17.44 7.69
C THR A 100 40.52 -17.96 7.77
N ALA A 101 40.32 -19.18 7.32
CA ALA A 101 39.04 -19.86 7.42
C ALA A 101 39.22 -21.13 8.25
N TYR A 102 38.29 -21.39 9.17
CA TYR A 102 38.32 -22.55 10.04
C TYR A 102 37.09 -23.42 9.77
N SER A 103 37.29 -24.74 9.73
CA SER A 103 36.21 -25.74 9.65
C SER A 103 36.44 -26.77 10.75
N ALA A 104 35.44 -27.00 11.59
CA ALA A 104 35.54 -27.88 12.77
C ALA A 104 36.85 -27.63 13.55
N SER A 105 37.11 -26.36 13.88
CA SER A 105 38.31 -25.90 14.60
C SER A 105 39.65 -26.12 13.89
N THR A 106 39.66 -26.59 12.64
CA THR A 106 40.87 -26.76 11.83
C THR A 106 41.00 -25.61 10.84
N GLN A 107 42.14 -24.92 10.82
CA GLN A 107 42.43 -23.87 9.84
C GLN A 107 42.57 -24.49 8.43
N ARG A 108 41.72 -24.05 7.49
CA ARG A 108 41.68 -24.48 6.09
C ARG A 108 42.36 -23.50 5.15
N LEU A 109 42.36 -22.21 5.48
CA LEU A 109 43.11 -21.18 4.75
C LEU A 109 44.01 -20.40 5.71
N PRO A 110 45.20 -19.94 5.28
CA PRO A 110 45.84 -20.19 3.99
C PRO A 110 46.27 -21.66 3.84
N LEU A 111 46.13 -22.20 2.64
CA LEU A 111 46.75 -23.46 2.27
C LEU A 111 48.26 -23.16 2.23
N GLY A 112 49.10 -23.97 2.89
CA GLY A 112 50.55 -23.78 2.81
C GLY A 112 51.00 -23.74 1.34
N SER A 113 52.05 -23.00 1.02
CA SER A 113 52.57 -22.78 -0.35
C SER A 113 53.03 -24.06 -1.10
N SER A 114 52.83 -25.23 -0.51
CA SER A 114 53.16 -26.56 -1.02
C SER A 114 51.94 -27.45 -1.30
N VAL A 115 50.70 -26.95 -1.09
CA VAL A 115 49.49 -27.73 -1.39
C VAL A 115 49.12 -27.56 -2.86
N THR A 116 49.40 -28.59 -3.66
CA THR A 116 48.94 -28.67 -5.05
C THR A 116 47.48 -29.13 -5.07
N LEU A 117 46.58 -28.25 -5.47
CA LEU A 117 45.18 -28.61 -5.67
C LEU A 117 45.04 -29.44 -6.96
N PRO A 118 44.17 -30.46 -6.99
CA PRO A 118 43.85 -31.18 -8.22
C PRO A 118 43.30 -30.23 -9.28
N ALA A 119 43.54 -30.53 -10.56
CA ALA A 119 42.90 -29.83 -11.67
C ALA A 119 41.37 -29.78 -11.45
N PRO A 120 40.70 -28.64 -11.71
CA PRO A 120 41.15 -27.44 -12.45
C PRO A 120 41.72 -26.31 -11.59
N PHE A 121 42.04 -26.57 -10.31
CA PHE A 121 42.46 -25.53 -9.37
C PHE A 121 43.97 -25.51 -9.12
N ASP A 122 44.73 -26.19 -9.98
CA ASP A 122 46.20 -26.26 -9.98
C ASP A 122 46.87 -24.89 -10.06
N SER A 123 46.18 -23.90 -10.62
CA SER A 123 46.62 -22.50 -10.72
C SER A 123 46.06 -21.55 -9.65
N TRP A 124 45.25 -22.03 -8.70
CA TRP A 124 44.65 -21.16 -7.67
C TRP A 124 45.70 -20.77 -6.60
N PRO A 125 45.79 -19.49 -6.17
CA PRO A 125 46.69 -19.08 -5.09
C PRO A 125 46.36 -19.74 -3.73
N ALA A 126 47.32 -20.47 -3.17
CA ALA A 126 47.21 -21.14 -1.86
C ALA A 126 46.95 -20.16 -0.69
N ALA A 127 47.41 -18.91 -0.81
CA ALA A 127 47.09 -17.82 0.09
C ALA A 127 46.20 -16.77 -0.62
N THR A 128 44.92 -16.75 -0.27
CA THR A 128 43.99 -15.71 -0.73
C THR A 128 43.97 -14.56 0.28
N ARG A 129 44.35 -13.36 -0.14
CA ARG A 129 44.21 -12.12 0.68
C ARG A 129 42.84 -11.50 0.42
N ALA A 130 42.30 -10.82 1.42
CA ALA A 130 41.02 -10.11 1.30
C ALA A 130 41.18 -8.88 0.38
N VAL A 131 41.06 -9.14 -0.92
CA VAL A 131 41.03 -8.18 -2.05
C VAL A 131 42.38 -7.47 -2.30
N PRO A 132 42.77 -7.29 -3.58
CA PRO A 132 44.01 -6.62 -3.99
C PRO A 132 44.07 -5.18 -3.56
#